data_AF-A0A120AG56-F1
#
_entry.id   AF-A0A120AG56-F1
#
_cell.length_a   1.000
_cell.length_b   1.000
_cell.length_c   1.000
_cell.angle_alpha   90.00
_cell.angle_beta   90.00
_cell.angle_gamma   90.00
#
_symmetry.space_group_name_H-M   'P 1'
#
loop_
_entity.id
_entity.type
_entity.pdbx_description
1 polymer ?
#
loop_
_entity_poly.entity_id
_entity_poly.type
_entity_poly.pdbx_seq_one_letter_code
_entity_poly.pdbx_strand_id
1 'polypeptide(L)'
;MNRKPSAAVSTLLRWREFEEARASTAFLQRCHETRQALSRMQEAQDVLQAINARREELLAADSVDLVLLQAVDSFEAQAWSRLDTRRDEHAAARRQQDAAQDEHVAARARTRVAQTRHERLRAGERDQEEKLMFDRMADLYASHRSDRA
;
A
#
# COMPACT_ATOMS: atom_id res chain seq x y z
N MET A 1 -38.71 3.94 9.62
CA MET A 1 -37.60 3.36 10.42
C MET A 1 -36.45 4.37 10.48
N ASN A 2 -36.35 5.17 11.54
CA ASN A 2 -35.20 6.07 11.74
C ASN A 2 -33.99 5.23 12.15
N ARG A 3 -33.06 4.96 11.22
CA ARG A 3 -31.77 4.34 11.57
C ARG A 3 -31.02 5.32 12.46
N LYS A 4 -30.62 4.88 13.67
CA LYS A 4 -29.79 5.69 14.57
C LYS A 4 -28.51 6.11 13.81
N PRO A 5 -28.11 7.39 13.83
CA PRO A 5 -26.96 7.90 13.07
C PRO A 5 -25.65 7.15 13.38
N SER A 6 -25.51 6.60 14.60
CA SER A 6 -24.39 5.75 15.01
C SER A 6 -24.28 4.45 14.21
N ALA A 7 -25.40 3.78 13.89
CA ALA A 7 -25.39 2.55 13.09
C ALA A 7 -24.94 2.80 11.64
N ALA A 8 -25.34 3.95 11.07
CA ALA A 8 -24.93 4.35 9.72
C ALA A 8 -23.42 4.68 9.68
N VAL A 9 -22.91 5.40 10.67
CA VAL A 9 -21.49 5.74 10.75
C VAL A 9 -20.62 4.51 11.06
N SER A 10 -21.09 3.58 11.89
CA SER A 10 -20.42 2.29 12.12
C SER A 10 -20.32 1.46 10.84
N THR A 11 -21.40 1.41 10.05
CA THR A 11 -21.39 0.71 8.74
C THR A 11 -20.42 1.38 7.77
N LEU A 12 -20.41 2.72 7.71
CA LEU A 12 -19.47 3.48 6.89
C LEU A 12 -18.01 3.22 7.32
N LEU A 13 -17.73 3.18 8.62
CA LEU A 13 -16.39 2.90 9.14
C LEU A 13 -15.90 1.52 8.67
N ARG A 14 -16.73 0.48 8.84
CA ARG A 14 -16.38 -0.88 8.37
C ARG A 14 -16.08 -0.93 6.87
N TRP A 15 -16.85 -0.18 6.07
CA TRP A 15 -16.61 -0.08 4.64
C TRP A 15 -15.27 0.62 4.34
N ARG A 16 -14.93 1.69 5.06
CA ARG A 16 -13.64 2.39 4.91
C ARG A 16 -12.45 1.54 5.34
N GLU A 17 -12.57 0.82 6.46
CA GLU A 17 -11.54 -0.13 6.92
C GLU A 17 -11.28 -1.22 5.87
N PHE A 18 -12.34 -1.73 5.22
CA PHE A 18 -12.20 -2.66 4.11
C PHE A 18 -11.50 -2.05 2.89
N GLU A 19 -11.86 -0.83 2.49
CA GLU A 19 -11.18 -0.11 1.39
C GLU A 19 -9.70 0.12 1.70
N GLU A 20 -9.36 0.51 2.93
CA GLU A 20 -7.98 0.70 3.37
C GLU A 20 -7.18 -0.60 3.35
N ALA A 21 -7.76 -1.71 3.85
CA ALA A 21 -7.11 -3.02 3.82
C ALA A 21 -6.85 -3.51 2.39
N ARG A 22 -7.81 -3.29 1.48
CA ARG A 22 -7.66 -3.60 0.06
C ARG A 22 -6.56 -2.76 -0.59
N ALA A 23 -6.54 -1.45 -0.34
CA ALA A 23 -5.52 -0.55 -0.88
C ALA A 23 -4.12 -0.88 -0.32
N SER A 24 -4.03 -1.23 0.98
CA SER A 24 -2.80 -1.70 1.62
C SER A 24 -2.26 -2.97 0.95
N THR A 25 -3.14 -3.96 0.72
CA THR A 25 -2.78 -5.21 0.03
C THR A 25 -2.28 -4.95 -1.39
N ALA A 26 -2.97 -4.08 -2.14
CA ALA A 26 -2.55 -3.69 -3.47
C ALA A 26 -1.18 -2.99 -3.46
N PHE A 27 -0.95 -2.07 -2.53
CA PHE A 27 0.34 -1.39 -2.37
C PHE A 27 1.48 -2.36 -2.06
N LEU A 28 1.28 -3.29 -1.12
CA LEU A 28 2.27 -4.32 -0.78
C LEU A 28 2.59 -5.22 -1.97
N GLN A 29 1.59 -5.60 -2.75
CA GLN A 29 1.76 -6.36 -3.99
C GLN A 29 2.61 -5.58 -5.00
N ARG A 30 2.35 -4.28 -5.21
CA ARG A 30 3.17 -3.43 -6.11
C ARG A 30 4.59 -3.25 -5.60
N CYS A 31 4.81 -3.17 -4.29
CA CYS A 31 6.14 -3.15 -3.69
C CYS A 31 6.90 -4.46 -3.96
N HIS A 32 6.20 -5.60 -3.98
CA HIS A 32 6.82 -6.88 -4.33
C HIS A 32 7.19 -6.93 -5.81
N GLU A 33 6.28 -6.55 -6.70
CA GLU A 33 6.50 -6.52 -8.16
C GLU A 33 7.64 -5.58 -8.55
N THR A 34 7.74 -4.41 -7.92
CA THR A 34 8.84 -3.45 -8.18
C THR A 34 10.19 -4.04 -7.75
N ARG A 35 10.25 -4.74 -6.60
CA ARG A 35 11.47 -5.44 -6.18
C ARG A 35 11.87 -6.56 -7.15
N GLN A 36 10.90 -7.32 -7.66
CA GLN A 36 11.17 -8.34 -8.68
C GLN A 36 11.69 -7.72 -9.99
N ALA A 37 11.09 -6.62 -10.44
CA ALA A 37 11.53 -5.91 -11.64
C ALA A 37 12.96 -5.35 -11.47
N LEU A 38 13.27 -4.82 -10.29
CA LEU A 38 14.63 -4.38 -9.95
C LEU A 38 15.64 -5.53 -9.98
N SER A 39 15.31 -6.69 -9.40
CA SER A 39 16.16 -7.90 -9.47
C SER A 39 16.46 -8.31 -10.91
N ARG A 40 15.43 -8.37 -11.76
CA ARG A 40 15.60 -8.72 -13.19
C ARG A 40 16.45 -7.69 -13.94
N MET A 41 16.34 -6.42 -13.58
CA MET A 41 17.17 -5.35 -14.16
C MET A 41 18.64 -5.50 -13.73
N GLN A 42 18.89 -5.85 -12.46
CA GLN A 42 20.23 -6.15 -11.95
C GLN A 42 20.83 -7.38 -12.63
N GLU A 43 20.08 -8.47 -12.74
CA GLU A 43 20.51 -9.68 -13.46
C GLU A 43 20.89 -9.38 -14.92
N ALA A 44 20.10 -8.54 -15.62
CA ALA A 44 20.42 -8.13 -16.99
C ALA A 44 21.70 -7.27 -17.05
N GLN A 45 21.93 -6.43 -16.04
CA GLN A 45 23.14 -5.62 -15.93
C GLN A 45 24.38 -6.48 -15.65
N ASP A 46 24.27 -7.49 -14.80
CA ASP A 46 25.37 -8.43 -14.50
C ASP A 46 25.76 -9.24 -15.74
N VAL A 47 24.78 -9.69 -16.54
CA VAL A 47 25.03 -10.36 -17.82
C VAL A 47 25.79 -9.45 -18.78
N LEU A 48 25.39 -8.18 -18.89
CA LEU A 48 26.07 -7.21 -19.74
C LEU A 48 27.51 -6.96 -19.28
N GLN A 49 27.75 -6.87 -17.97
CA GLN A 49 29.10 -6.74 -17.40
C GLN A 49 29.97 -7.97 -17.72
N ALA A 50 29.42 -9.17 -17.62
CA ALA A 50 30.14 -10.40 -17.98
C ALA A 50 30.51 -10.45 -19.47
N ILE A 51 29.62 -9.98 -20.35
CA ILE A 51 29.90 -9.87 -21.79
C ILE A 51 31.00 -8.84 -22.06
N ASN A 52 30.95 -7.68 -21.40
CA ASN A 52 31.98 -6.65 -21.54
C ASN A 52 33.34 -7.12 -21.04
N ALA A 53 33.39 -7.80 -19.90
CA ALA A 53 34.62 -8.43 -19.39
C ALA A 53 35.18 -9.44 -20.40
N ARG A 54 34.31 -10.28 -20.99
CA ARG A 54 34.73 -11.23 -22.02
C ARG A 54 35.27 -10.53 -23.27
N ARG A 55 34.68 -9.41 -23.67
CA ARG A 55 35.15 -8.60 -24.79
C ARG A 55 36.54 -8.03 -24.51
N GLU A 56 36.76 -7.49 -23.31
CA GLU A 56 38.07 -6.98 -22.88
C GLU A 56 39.15 -8.08 -22.87
N GLU A 57 38.82 -9.28 -22.38
CA GLU A 57 39.72 -10.44 -22.43
C GLU A 57 40.14 -10.80 -23.86
N LEU A 58 39.19 -10.79 -24.81
CA LEU A 58 39.47 -11.11 -26.22
C LEU A 58 40.32 -10.06 -26.90
N LEU A 59 40.16 -8.79 -26.53
CA LEU A 59 40.96 -7.68 -27.06
C LEU A 59 42.37 -7.64 -26.45
N ALA A 60 42.54 -8.15 -25.23
CA ALA A 60 43.83 -8.22 -24.54
C ALA A 60 44.68 -9.45 -24.94
N ALA A 61 44.11 -10.40 -25.68
CA ALA A 61 44.83 -11.60 -26.11
C ALA A 61 45.90 -11.31 -27.17
N ASP A 62 46.97 -12.12 -27.19
CA ASP A 62 48.09 -11.99 -28.15
C ASP A 62 47.66 -12.08 -29.62
N SER A 63 46.53 -12.75 -29.89
CA SER A 63 45.90 -12.82 -31.21
C SER A 63 44.40 -12.65 -31.10
N VAL A 64 43.83 -11.77 -31.93
CA VAL A 64 42.39 -11.48 -31.94
C VAL A 64 41.65 -12.46 -32.85
N ASP A 65 40.72 -13.23 -32.27
CA ASP A 65 39.76 -14.02 -33.03
C ASP A 65 38.56 -13.15 -33.43
N LEU A 66 38.53 -12.74 -34.70
CA LEU A 66 37.49 -11.87 -35.25
C LEU A 66 36.10 -12.52 -35.24
N VAL A 67 36.00 -13.84 -35.39
CA VAL A 67 34.71 -14.54 -35.40
C VAL A 67 34.11 -14.54 -34.00
N LEU A 68 34.95 -14.82 -33.00
CA LEU A 68 34.53 -14.79 -31.60
C LEU A 68 34.19 -13.37 -31.15
N LEU A 69 34.94 -12.37 -31.60
CA LEU A 69 34.65 -10.96 -31.32
C LEU A 69 33.31 -10.51 -31.92
N GLN A 70 33.02 -10.87 -33.17
CA GLN A 70 31.72 -10.59 -33.80
C GLN A 70 30.56 -11.28 -33.07
N ALA A 71 30.76 -12.51 -32.57
CA ALA A 71 29.76 -13.20 -31.78
C ALA A 71 29.48 -12.46 -30.46
N VAL A 72 30.53 -12.01 -29.76
CA VAL A 72 30.42 -11.22 -28.52
C VAL A 72 29.70 -9.90 -28.76
N ASP A 73 30.01 -9.17 -29.82
CA ASP A 73 29.30 -7.93 -30.19
C ASP A 73 27.79 -8.19 -30.40
N SER A 74 27.42 -9.32 -31.02
CA SER A 74 26.02 -9.69 -31.20
C SER A 74 25.29 -10.00 -29.88
N PHE A 75 25.99 -10.59 -28.91
CA PHE A 75 25.46 -10.84 -27.58
C PHE A 75 25.36 -9.54 -26.77
N GLU A 76 26.33 -8.63 -26.91
CA GLU A 76 26.32 -7.32 -26.27
C GLU A 76 25.09 -6.51 -26.72
N ALA A 77 24.82 -6.45 -28.02
CA ALA A 77 23.64 -5.77 -28.57
C ALA A 77 22.32 -6.34 -28.01
N GLN A 78 22.22 -7.67 -27.91
CA GLN A 78 21.05 -8.33 -27.30
C GLN A 78 20.94 -8.05 -25.80
N ALA A 79 22.07 -8.02 -25.08
CA ALA A 79 22.10 -7.72 -23.66
C ALA A 79 21.68 -6.28 -23.36
N TRP A 80 22.12 -5.31 -24.17
CA TRP A 80 21.67 -3.92 -24.09
C TRP A 80 20.16 -3.80 -24.32
N SER A 81 19.63 -4.41 -25.38
CA SER A 81 18.18 -4.41 -25.66
C SER A 81 17.36 -5.01 -24.51
N ARG A 82 17.85 -6.10 -23.90
CA ARG A 82 17.22 -6.70 -22.72
C ARG A 82 17.28 -5.77 -21.51
N LEU A 83 18.43 -5.14 -21.25
CA LEU A 83 18.60 -4.21 -20.13
C LEU A 83 17.64 -3.02 -20.25
N ASP A 84 17.50 -2.45 -21.45
CA ASP A 84 16.57 -1.34 -21.68
C ASP A 84 15.12 -1.78 -21.47
N THR A 85 14.73 -2.95 -21.95
CA THR A 85 13.40 -3.53 -21.65
C THR A 85 13.17 -3.68 -20.15
N ARG A 86 14.16 -4.18 -19.39
CA ARG A 86 14.05 -4.33 -17.93
C ARG A 86 14.01 -3.00 -17.20
N ARG A 87 14.72 -1.98 -17.69
CA ARG A 87 14.65 -0.62 -17.15
C ARG A 87 13.24 -0.03 -17.32
N ASP A 88 12.64 -0.21 -18.50
CA ASP A 88 11.28 0.25 -18.77
C ASP A 88 10.24 -0.47 -17.90
N GLU A 89 10.37 -1.79 -17.75
CA GLU A 89 9.55 -2.59 -16.84
C GLU A 89 9.66 -2.10 -15.39
N HIS A 90 10.88 -1.86 -14.89
CA HIS A 90 11.11 -1.36 -13.54
C HIS A 90 10.53 0.06 -13.36
N ALA A 91 10.70 0.95 -14.35
CA ALA A 91 10.12 2.28 -14.33
C ALA A 91 8.58 2.23 -14.32
N ALA A 92 7.98 1.32 -15.09
CA ALA A 92 6.54 1.11 -15.10
C ALA A 92 6.03 0.55 -13.76
N ALA A 93 6.71 -0.44 -13.19
CA ALA A 93 6.38 -1.00 -11.88
C ALA A 93 6.43 0.06 -10.78
N ARG A 94 7.47 0.91 -10.80
CA ARG A 94 7.63 2.02 -9.84
C ARG A 94 6.48 3.03 -9.92
N ARG A 95 6.08 3.44 -11.14
CA ARG A 95 4.90 4.31 -11.32
C ARG A 95 3.62 3.69 -10.76
N GLN A 96 3.44 2.37 -10.91
CA GLN A 96 2.30 1.66 -10.35
C GLN A 96 2.36 1.56 -8.82
N GLN A 97 3.56 1.41 -8.24
CA GLN A 97 3.76 1.44 -6.81
C GLN A 97 3.41 2.81 -6.22
N ASP A 98 3.90 3.89 -6.85
CA ASP A 98 3.62 5.27 -6.41
C ASP A 98 2.11 5.56 -6.44
N ALA A 99 1.41 5.17 -7.53
CA ALA A 99 -0.04 5.31 -7.63
C ALA A 99 -0.78 4.50 -6.54
N ALA A 100 -0.35 3.27 -6.26
CA ALA A 100 -0.94 2.45 -5.20
C ALA A 100 -0.68 3.01 -3.80
N GLN A 101 0.48 3.64 -3.59
CA GLN A 101 0.81 4.34 -2.35
C GLN A 101 -0.13 5.52 -2.11
N ASP A 102 -0.35 6.35 -3.13
CA ASP A 102 -1.26 7.50 -3.06
C ASP A 102 -2.70 7.04 -2.75
N GLU A 103 -3.16 5.96 -3.38
CA GLU A 103 -4.47 5.36 -3.09
C GLU A 103 -4.56 4.86 -1.64
N HIS A 104 -3.54 4.16 -1.14
CA HIS A 104 -3.49 3.69 0.24
C HIS A 104 -3.51 4.85 1.24
N VAL A 105 -2.73 5.91 1.01
CA VAL A 105 -2.71 7.12 1.84
C VAL A 105 -4.08 7.80 1.85
N ALA A 106 -4.72 7.94 0.68
CA ALA A 106 -6.05 8.51 0.56
C ALA A 106 -7.12 7.67 1.28
N ALA A 107 -7.06 6.34 1.14
CA ALA A 107 -7.97 5.42 1.84
C ALA A 107 -7.82 5.55 3.36
N ARG A 108 -6.58 5.52 3.86
CA ARG A 108 -6.27 5.69 5.29
C ARG A 108 -6.75 7.03 5.85
N ALA A 109 -6.60 8.12 5.09
CA ALA A 109 -7.11 9.43 5.50
C ALA A 109 -8.65 9.42 5.64
N ARG A 110 -9.36 8.79 4.70
CA ARG A 110 -10.83 8.65 4.74
C ARG A 110 -11.29 7.77 5.91
N THR A 111 -10.59 6.67 6.20
CA THR A 111 -10.86 5.82 7.37
C THR A 111 -10.71 6.61 8.65
N ARG A 112 -9.63 7.38 8.80
CA ARG A 112 -9.38 8.20 10.00
C ARG A 112 -10.52 9.19 10.26
N VAL A 113 -11.03 9.84 9.21
CA VAL A 113 -12.19 10.75 9.33
C VAL A 113 -13.44 10.00 9.81
N ALA A 114 -13.74 8.83 9.23
CA ALA A 114 -14.87 8.01 9.64
C ALA A 114 -14.73 7.52 11.09
N GLN A 115 -13.52 7.12 11.49
CA GLN A 115 -13.20 6.65 12.82
C GLN A 115 -13.40 7.76 13.86
N THR A 116 -12.83 8.94 13.64
CA THR A 116 -13.01 10.09 14.54
C THR A 116 -14.50 10.46 14.68
N ARG A 117 -15.27 10.41 13.60
CA ARG A 117 -16.71 10.68 13.66
C ARG A 117 -17.47 9.60 14.45
N HIS A 118 -17.11 8.33 14.28
CA HIS A 118 -17.69 7.21 15.01
C HIS A 118 -17.40 7.31 16.52
N GLU A 119 -16.15 7.63 16.88
CA GLU A 119 -15.73 7.83 18.27
C GLU A 119 -16.50 8.98 18.95
N ARG A 120 -16.66 10.11 18.27
CA ARG A 120 -17.45 11.25 18.80
C ARG A 120 -18.91 10.88 19.03
N LEU A 121 -19.53 10.17 18.09
CA LEU A 121 -20.92 9.72 18.25
C LEU A 121 -21.06 8.73 19.41
N ARG A 122 -20.14 7.75 19.52
CA ARG A 122 -20.14 6.80 20.64
C ARG A 122 -19.88 7.44 21.99
N ALA A 123 -19.10 8.52 22.05
CA ALA A 123 -18.92 9.28 23.28
C ALA A 123 -20.22 10.01 23.66
N GLY A 124 -20.85 10.71 22.71
CA GLY A 124 -22.13 11.38 22.96
C GLY A 124 -23.28 10.45 23.33
N GLU A 125 -23.34 9.24 22.75
CA GLU A 125 -24.32 8.21 23.13
C GLU A 125 -24.09 7.74 24.58
N ARG A 126 -22.84 7.51 24.99
CA ARG A 126 -22.50 7.14 26.37
C ARG A 126 -22.87 8.24 27.37
N ASP A 127 -22.51 9.49 27.07
CA ASP A 127 -22.85 10.64 27.94
C ASP A 127 -24.38 10.79 28.11
N GLN A 128 -25.17 10.52 27.06
CA GLN A 128 -26.63 10.55 27.14
C GLN A 128 -27.18 9.39 27.95
N GLU A 129 -26.66 8.18 27.75
CA GLU A 129 -27.05 7.00 28.53
C GLU A 129 -26.77 7.19 30.02
N GLU A 130 -25.59 7.72 30.37
CA GLU A 130 -25.21 8.04 31.75
C GLU A 130 -26.16 9.08 32.37
N LYS A 131 -26.46 10.18 31.65
CA LYS A 131 -27.42 11.21 32.12
C LYS A 131 -28.81 10.63 32.37
N LEU A 132 -29.33 9.82 31.45
CA LEU A 132 -30.64 9.18 31.61
C LEU A 132 -30.68 8.22 32.81
N MET A 133 -29.57 7.52 33.09
CA MET A 133 -29.46 6.69 34.29
C MET A 133 -29.47 7.53 35.57
N PHE A 134 -28.73 8.64 35.60
CA PHE A 134 -28.75 9.58 36.73
C PHE A 134 -30.13 10.17 36.97
N ASP A 135 -30.81 10.65 35.92
CA ASP A 135 -32.16 11.22 36.03
C ASP A 135 -33.15 10.19 36.57
N ARG A 136 -33.12 8.96 36.04
CA ARG A 136 -33.97 7.86 36.54
C ARG A 136 -33.70 7.53 38.01
N MET A 137 -32.45 7.55 38.45
CA MET A 137 -32.11 7.35 39.85
C MET A 137 -32.63 8.49 40.74
N ALA A 138 -32.51 9.74 40.28
CA ALA A 138 -33.03 10.90 40.99
C ALA A 138 -34.56 10.84 41.15
N ASP A 139 -35.29 10.47 40.09
CA ASP A 139 -36.74 10.28 40.12
C ASP A 139 -37.16 9.17 41.11
N LEU A 140 -36.41 8.07 41.15
CA LEU A 140 -36.63 6.99 42.13
C LEU A 140 -36.41 7.48 43.57
N TYR A 141 -35.38 8.28 43.83
CA TYR A 141 -35.16 8.86 45.16
C TYR A 141 -36.25 9.89 45.54
N ALA A 142 -36.70 10.70 44.60
CA ALA A 142 -37.74 11.70 44.83
C ALA A 142 -39.09 11.04 45.16
N SER A 143 -39.49 10.01 44.42
CA SER A 143 -40.72 9.25 44.68
C SER A 143 -40.67 8.51 46.02
N HIS A 144 -39.53 7.92 46.39
CA HIS A 144 -39.37 7.26 47.68
C HIS A 144 -39.44 8.24 48.87
N ARG A 145 -39.09 9.51 48.66
CA ARG A 145 -39.14 10.58 49.68
C ARG A 145 -40.55 11.15 49.82
N SER A 146 -41.31 11.26 48.72
CA SER A 146 -42.72 11.70 48.78
C SER A 146 -43.63 10.69 49.44
N ASP A 147 -43.37 9.37 49.30
CA ASP A 147 -44.16 8.32 49.96
C ASP A 147 -43.92 8.23 51.49
N ARG A 148 -42.93 8.96 52.02
CA ARG A 148 -42.59 9.00 53.45
C ARG A 148 -42.99 10.32 54.14
N ALA A 149 -43.49 11.30 53.40
CA ALA A 149 -43.96 12.58 53.91
C ALA A 149 -45.49 12.56 54.06
#